data_AF-A0A8J6C968-F1
#
_entry.id   AF-A0A8J6C968-F1
#
_cell.length_a   1.000
_cell.length_b   1.000
_cell.length_c   1.000
_cell.angle_alpha   90.00
_cell.angle_beta   90.00
_cell.angle_gamma   90.00
#
_symmetry.space_group_name_H-M   'P 1'
#
loop_
_entity.id
_entity.type
_entity.pdbx_description
1 polymer ?
#
loop_
_entity_poly.entity_id
_entity_poly.type
_entity_poly.pdbx_seq_one_letter_code
_entity_poly.pdbx_strand_id
1 'polypeptide(L)'
;MKASWGVALVLLRAASGDSARAWDAWLAAVPLSRDPLVVEVGANDHGDENRDPGKDAVRAGWRALLYEPLPPTFARLAARYADNQRVRVVNGLVCDDRRIQPGSLCPVGEQEFYSIDINNTRGTHGSATADTRCAQGLFGQWDSKWLSHLASLDRAHLLRHAGIFVGKRKLCAACARRLGKPGALRSGCMRDVIARNMVATRVACVCLAEALAAEQHVDLLTVDAEGHDEMVLNQFPFERIVPAGIVYSAHMSKPAIARTAKMLSALGYKCRSPHNRRQGAEHVFWTAGRNASEQAAGTAAARVITSEALQQRVATMAEEEPKKAPADGDEGGDDDANELAPEEETGGEWAPLVQLEEVKVKTHEEEEDVVFKMRAKLFRFDKPNNQWKERGTGDVRFLQHKETKKVRLLMRREKTLKICANHALSPAMALRENAGSDRSWVWFAQDYAEGELSNDMLAIRFANSENALKFKDEFEKYKTHNGTLPSSADAPGAGAGTGASEAEAKPSADLAPAAPAAPTVAAPATAE
;
A
#
# COMPACT_ATOMS: atom_id res chain seq x y z
N MET A 1 44.85 13.70 20.18
CA MET A 1 44.46 14.59 19.07
C MET A 1 44.04 13.70 17.90
N LYS A 2 42.73 13.63 17.63
CA LYS A 2 42.06 13.93 16.34
C LYS A 2 42.63 13.12 15.16
N ALA A 3 41.98 12.02 14.79
CA ALA A 3 40.87 11.93 13.83
C ALA A 3 41.31 12.15 12.38
N SER A 4 41.12 11.12 11.52
CA SER A 4 40.86 11.18 10.06
C SER A 4 41.55 10.04 9.28
N TRP A 5 41.02 8.82 9.31
CA TRP A 5 41.34 7.78 8.29
C TRP A 5 40.14 6.88 7.92
N GLY A 6 38.90 7.30 8.21
CA GLY A 6 37.70 6.46 8.02
C GLY A 6 36.81 6.80 6.81
N VAL A 7 37.00 7.94 6.14
CA VAL A 7 36.06 8.45 5.11
C VAL A 7 36.65 8.42 3.69
N ALA A 8 37.95 8.13 3.55
CA ALA A 8 38.65 8.28 2.26
C ALA A 8 38.41 7.12 1.26
N LEU A 9 37.85 5.98 1.67
CA LEU A 9 37.73 4.82 0.77
C LEU A 9 36.50 4.86 -0.16
N VAL A 10 35.51 5.71 0.11
CA VAL A 10 34.34 5.89 -0.77
C VAL A 10 34.70 6.69 -2.03
N LEU A 11 35.75 7.53 -1.97
CA LEU A 11 36.16 8.38 -3.10
C LEU A 11 37.04 7.67 -4.14
N LEU A 12 37.69 6.55 -3.79
CA LEU A 12 38.65 5.89 -4.69
C LEU A 12 38.01 4.99 -5.76
N ARG A 13 36.70 4.73 -5.70
CA ARG A 13 36.00 3.99 -6.77
C ARG A 13 35.48 4.84 -7.92
N ALA A 14 35.51 6.17 -7.81
CA ALA A 14 35.19 7.06 -8.92
C ALA A 14 36.25 7.04 -10.05
N ALA A 15 37.37 6.33 -9.87
CA ALA A 15 38.47 6.28 -10.83
C ALA A 15 38.47 5.06 -11.77
N SER A 16 37.55 4.10 -11.62
CA SER A 16 37.48 2.90 -12.47
C SER A 16 36.31 2.94 -13.45
N GLY A 17 36.32 3.89 -14.40
CA GLY A 17 35.66 3.81 -15.73
C GLY A 17 34.15 3.49 -15.86
N ASP A 18 33.46 3.04 -14.83
CA ASP A 18 32.02 2.79 -14.81
C ASP A 18 31.31 4.12 -14.56
N SER A 19 30.27 4.40 -15.34
CA SER A 19 29.41 5.56 -15.14
C SER A 19 28.94 5.59 -13.67
N ALA A 20 29.33 6.62 -12.93
CA ALA A 20 28.94 6.80 -11.54
C ALA A 20 27.42 6.66 -11.41
N ARG A 21 26.97 5.67 -10.61
CA ARG A 21 25.55 5.33 -10.50
C ARG A 21 24.83 6.47 -9.78
N ALA A 22 23.56 6.67 -10.10
CA ALA A 22 22.74 7.71 -9.46
C ALA A 22 22.71 7.57 -7.92
N TRP A 23 22.88 6.36 -7.40
CA TRP A 23 22.97 6.11 -5.98
C TRP A 23 24.36 6.33 -5.37
N ASP A 24 25.45 6.41 -6.15
CA ASP A 24 26.81 6.50 -5.58
C ASP A 24 26.98 7.88 -4.93
N ALA A 25 26.52 8.91 -5.64
CA ALA A 25 26.45 10.28 -5.13
C ALA A 25 25.45 10.41 -3.97
N TRP A 26 24.34 9.67 -4.00
CA TRP A 26 23.35 9.69 -2.93
C TRP A 26 23.87 9.01 -1.65
N LEU A 27 24.45 7.80 -1.75
CA LEU A 27 25.06 7.08 -0.64
C LEU A 27 26.20 7.88 -0.01
N ALA A 28 27.02 8.55 -0.82
CA ALA A 28 28.07 9.45 -0.32
C ALA A 28 27.51 10.64 0.49
N ALA A 29 26.24 11.01 0.28
CA ALA A 29 25.55 12.08 1.00
C ALA A 29 24.73 11.58 2.20
N VAL A 30 24.59 10.27 2.39
CA VAL A 30 23.93 9.70 3.57
C VAL A 30 24.87 9.87 4.77
N PRO A 31 24.40 10.45 5.90
CA PRO A 31 25.22 10.60 7.09
C PRO A 31 25.47 9.23 7.73
N LEU A 32 26.72 8.77 7.68
CA LEU A 32 27.10 7.45 8.19
C LEU A 32 27.57 7.51 9.64
N SER A 33 27.22 6.47 10.38
CA SER A 33 27.76 6.14 11.69
C SER A 33 29.24 5.71 11.57
N ARG A 34 29.91 5.55 12.72
CA ARG A 34 31.31 5.10 12.76
C ARG A 34 31.48 3.65 12.31
N ASP A 35 30.44 2.84 12.45
CA ASP A 35 30.42 1.43 12.12
C ASP A 35 29.16 1.13 11.30
N PRO A 36 29.15 1.49 10.00
CA PRO A 36 27.92 1.58 9.25
C PRO A 36 27.28 0.21 9.04
N LEU A 37 25.95 0.17 9.19
CA LEU A 37 25.13 -1.03 9.03
C LEU A 37 24.15 -0.87 7.87
N VAL A 38 24.19 -1.80 6.92
CA VAL A 38 23.11 -1.99 5.94
C VAL A 38 22.21 -3.15 6.36
N VAL A 39 20.90 -2.93 6.26
CA VAL A 39 19.89 -3.98 6.36
C VAL A 39 19.22 -4.09 5.00
N GLU A 40 19.28 -5.27 4.41
CA GLU A 40 18.75 -5.53 3.07
C GLU A 40 17.74 -6.66 3.12
N VAL A 41 16.52 -6.36 2.67
CA VAL A 41 15.43 -7.34 2.55
C VAL A 41 15.20 -7.63 1.07
N GLY A 42 15.38 -8.89 0.66
CA GLY A 42 15.37 -9.29 -0.75
C GLY A 42 16.77 -9.23 -1.37
N ALA A 43 17.80 -9.64 -0.62
CA ALA A 43 19.19 -9.50 -1.04
C ALA A 43 19.59 -10.34 -2.27
N ASN A 44 18.78 -11.34 -2.64
CA ASN A 44 19.10 -12.25 -3.74
C ASN A 44 20.48 -12.91 -3.52
N ASP A 45 21.29 -13.16 -4.56
CA ASP A 45 22.60 -13.80 -4.41
C ASP A 45 23.81 -12.86 -4.54
N HIS A 46 23.57 -11.54 -4.61
CA HIS A 46 24.58 -10.52 -4.88
C HIS A 46 25.49 -10.84 -6.08
N GLY A 47 25.01 -11.59 -7.08
CA GLY A 47 25.73 -11.96 -8.30
C GLY A 47 26.39 -10.77 -9.00
N ASP A 48 27.49 -10.94 -9.72
CA ASP A 48 28.37 -9.82 -10.12
C ASP A 48 27.69 -8.76 -11.00
N GLU A 49 26.73 -9.20 -11.82
CA GLU A 49 25.85 -8.37 -12.65
C GLU A 49 24.75 -7.65 -11.85
N ASN A 50 24.42 -8.16 -10.65
CA ASN A 50 23.45 -7.53 -9.77
C ASN A 50 24.01 -6.19 -9.27
N ARG A 51 23.31 -5.13 -9.62
CA ARG A 51 23.56 -3.77 -9.16
C ARG A 51 22.57 -3.57 -8.04
N ASP A 52 23.00 -3.87 -6.80
CA ASP A 52 22.23 -3.64 -5.57
C ASP A 52 22.98 -2.68 -4.62
N PRO A 53 22.33 -1.68 -3.98
CA PRO A 53 23.00 -0.77 -3.05
C PRO A 53 23.61 -1.46 -1.83
N GLY A 54 22.98 -2.51 -1.30
CA GLY A 54 23.48 -3.23 -0.14
C GLY A 54 24.69 -4.10 -0.46
N LYS A 55 24.76 -4.69 -1.65
CA LYS A 55 26.00 -5.29 -2.18
C LYS A 55 27.15 -4.28 -2.24
N ASP A 56 26.89 -3.05 -2.68
CA ASP A 56 27.91 -2.00 -2.73
C ASP A 56 28.33 -1.54 -1.32
N ALA A 57 27.40 -1.47 -0.37
CA ALA A 57 27.69 -1.22 1.05
C ALA A 57 28.58 -2.30 1.67
N VAL A 58 28.29 -3.59 1.41
CA VAL A 58 29.14 -4.71 1.85
C VAL A 58 30.55 -4.59 1.26
N ARG A 59 30.66 -4.26 -0.04
CA ARG A 59 31.96 -4.03 -0.71
C ARG A 59 32.71 -2.83 -0.14
N ALA A 60 32.02 -1.87 0.46
CA ALA A 60 32.60 -0.73 1.16
C ALA A 60 33.00 -1.06 2.61
N GLY A 61 32.86 -2.33 3.05
CA GLY A 61 33.27 -2.80 4.37
C GLY A 61 32.22 -2.59 5.46
N TRP A 62 30.98 -2.25 5.10
CA TRP A 62 29.91 -2.05 6.08
C TRP A 62 29.52 -3.38 6.71
N ARG A 63 29.00 -3.31 7.94
CA ARG A 63 28.25 -4.45 8.49
C ARG A 63 26.98 -4.64 7.67
N ALA A 64 26.52 -5.88 7.53
CA ALA A 64 25.31 -6.17 6.78
C ALA A 64 24.47 -7.25 7.43
N LEU A 65 23.15 -7.02 7.45
CA LEU A 65 22.13 -8.03 7.69
C LEU A 65 21.35 -8.23 6.38
N LEU A 66 21.55 -9.37 5.74
CA LEU A 66 20.99 -9.67 4.42
C LEU A 66 19.92 -10.75 4.54
N TYR A 67 18.69 -10.46 4.13
CA TYR A 67 17.57 -11.41 4.16
C TYR A 67 17.26 -11.91 2.76
N GLU A 68 17.28 -13.23 2.60
CA GLU A 68 16.90 -13.89 1.36
C GLU A 68 15.94 -15.06 1.66
N PRO A 69 14.68 -15.02 1.18
CA PRO A 69 13.71 -16.05 1.48
C PRO A 69 13.95 -17.37 0.73
N LEU A 70 14.45 -17.36 -0.51
CA LEU A 70 14.58 -18.59 -1.30
C LEU A 70 15.81 -19.41 -0.86
N PRO A 71 15.64 -20.66 -0.38
CA PRO A 71 16.77 -21.45 0.12
C PRO A 71 17.93 -21.64 -0.88
N PRO A 72 17.70 -21.91 -2.18
CA PRO A 72 18.81 -22.03 -3.14
C PRO A 72 19.57 -20.72 -3.34
N THR A 73 18.87 -19.58 -3.33
CA THR A 73 19.47 -18.25 -3.50
C THR A 73 20.19 -17.82 -2.23
N PHE A 74 19.58 -18.04 -1.08
CA PHE A 74 20.20 -17.90 0.24
C PHE A 74 21.51 -18.70 0.33
N ALA A 75 21.53 -19.96 -0.10
CA ALA A 75 22.73 -20.79 -0.04
C ALA A 75 23.89 -20.18 -0.86
N ARG A 76 23.59 -19.61 -2.03
CA ARG A 76 24.59 -18.89 -2.85
C ARG A 76 25.06 -17.60 -2.17
N LEU A 77 24.13 -16.84 -1.58
CA LEU A 77 24.44 -15.61 -0.86
C LEU A 77 25.31 -15.89 0.38
N ALA A 78 24.94 -16.89 1.17
CA ALA A 78 25.68 -17.33 2.35
C ALA A 78 27.08 -17.82 1.98
N ALA A 79 27.21 -18.63 0.92
CA ALA A 79 28.52 -19.08 0.43
C ALA A 79 29.39 -17.89 -0.04
N ARG A 80 28.80 -16.90 -0.71
CA ARG A 80 29.50 -15.69 -1.18
C ARG A 80 30.10 -14.88 -0.03
N TYR A 81 29.46 -14.89 1.14
CA TYR A 81 29.88 -14.11 2.30
C TYR A 81 30.37 -14.95 3.49
N ALA A 82 30.66 -16.24 3.29
CA ALA A 82 31.05 -17.17 4.35
C ALA A 82 32.27 -16.69 5.15
N ASP A 83 33.25 -16.08 4.47
CA ASP A 83 34.49 -15.58 5.09
C ASP A 83 34.37 -14.13 5.60
N ASN A 84 33.22 -13.47 5.39
CA ASN A 84 33.01 -12.09 5.79
C ASN A 84 32.24 -12.01 7.12
N GLN A 85 32.98 -11.93 8.22
CA GLN A 85 32.43 -11.83 9.58
C GLN A 85 31.54 -10.60 9.83
N ARG A 86 31.59 -9.58 8.94
CA ARG A 86 30.74 -8.39 9.04
C ARG A 86 29.39 -8.56 8.36
N VAL A 87 29.17 -9.67 7.65
CA VAL A 87 27.93 -9.98 6.95
C VAL A 87 27.24 -11.15 7.64
N ARG A 88 25.99 -10.94 8.03
CA ARG A 88 25.10 -12.00 8.49
C ARG A 88 23.99 -12.18 7.46
N VAL A 89 23.89 -13.38 6.94
CA VAL A 89 22.83 -13.76 6.00
C VAL A 89 21.75 -14.53 6.76
N VAL A 90 20.49 -14.21 6.49
CA VAL A 90 19.32 -14.82 7.13
C VAL A 90 18.44 -15.43 6.05
N ASN A 91 18.16 -16.73 6.17
CA ASN A 91 17.17 -17.37 5.32
C ASN A 91 15.79 -17.17 5.93
N GLY A 92 15.00 -16.30 5.33
CA GLY A 92 13.64 -16.12 5.79
C GLY A 92 12.96 -14.92 5.17
N LEU A 93 11.63 -14.97 5.25
CA LEU A 93 10.74 -13.95 4.77
C LEU A 93 10.39 -13.02 5.91
N VAL A 94 10.48 -11.71 5.69
CA VAL A 94 10.02 -10.73 6.68
C VAL A 94 8.48 -10.76 6.68
N CYS A 95 7.92 -11.47 7.67
CA CYS A 95 6.49 -11.57 7.90
C CYS A 95 6.21 -10.98 9.28
N ASP A 96 5.62 -9.81 9.37
CA ASP A 96 5.09 -9.31 10.62
C ASP A 96 3.70 -8.74 10.34
N ASP A 97 2.73 -9.64 10.43
CA ASP A 97 1.35 -9.28 10.31
C ASP A 97 0.76 -9.25 11.72
N ARG A 98 0.57 -8.04 12.26
CA ARG A 98 -0.18 -7.80 13.53
C ARG A 98 -1.61 -8.35 13.50
N ARG A 99 -2.02 -8.86 12.34
CA ARG A 99 -3.27 -9.54 12.04
C ARG A 99 -3.28 -11.03 12.42
N ILE A 100 -2.12 -11.67 12.56
CA ILE A 100 -2.04 -13.13 12.76
C ILE A 100 -2.08 -13.52 14.25
N GLN A 101 -1.58 -12.68 15.17
CA GLN A 101 -1.72 -12.89 16.61
C GLN A 101 -1.74 -11.55 17.39
N PRO A 102 -2.86 -11.16 17.99
CA PRO A 102 -2.90 -10.04 18.93
C PRO A 102 -2.13 -10.42 20.20
N GLY A 103 -0.90 -9.92 20.35
CA GLY A 103 -0.08 -10.12 21.56
C GLY A 103 1.29 -10.77 21.32
N SER A 104 1.55 -11.30 20.13
CA SER A 104 2.92 -11.64 19.69
C SER A 104 3.39 -10.62 18.66
N LEU A 105 4.54 -9.99 18.90
CA LEU A 105 5.21 -9.09 17.96
C LEU A 105 5.80 -9.82 16.76
N CYS A 106 5.79 -11.15 16.76
CA CYS A 106 6.56 -11.97 15.83
C CYS A 106 5.78 -13.26 15.50
N PRO A 107 5.31 -13.44 14.25
CA PRO A 107 4.67 -14.68 13.87
C PRO A 107 5.73 -15.79 13.73
N VAL A 108 5.46 -16.92 14.37
CA VAL A 108 6.22 -18.17 14.15
C VAL A 108 5.46 -18.98 13.10
N GLY A 109 6.10 -19.32 11.98
CA GLY A 109 5.47 -20.11 10.93
C GLY A 109 6.20 -20.06 9.58
N GLU A 110 5.61 -20.72 8.60
CA GLU A 110 6.07 -20.71 7.21
C GLU A 110 5.00 -20.09 6.31
N GLN A 111 5.42 -19.39 5.26
CA GLN A 111 4.53 -18.91 4.19
C GLN A 111 4.95 -19.47 2.83
N GLU A 112 3.97 -19.60 1.94
CA GLU A 112 4.26 -19.91 0.54
C GLU A 112 4.91 -18.70 -0.14
N PHE A 113 6.10 -18.91 -0.68
CA PHE A 113 6.81 -17.97 -1.50
C PHE A 113 6.95 -18.54 -2.91
N TYR A 114 6.53 -17.77 -3.90
CA TYR A 114 6.49 -18.23 -5.28
C TYR A 114 7.75 -17.78 -6.02
N SER A 115 8.36 -18.67 -6.79
CA SER A 115 9.48 -18.38 -7.69
C SER A 115 9.27 -19.06 -9.04
N ILE A 116 10.12 -18.79 -10.03
CA ILE A 116 10.06 -19.43 -11.34
C ILE A 116 11.16 -20.50 -11.46
N ASP A 117 10.76 -21.75 -11.73
CA ASP A 117 11.69 -22.84 -12.04
C ASP A 117 12.29 -22.63 -13.43
N ILE A 118 13.41 -21.91 -13.48
CA ILE A 118 14.15 -21.68 -14.72
C ILE A 118 14.97 -22.90 -15.16
N ASN A 119 15.23 -23.83 -14.25
CA ASN A 119 16.04 -25.03 -14.49
C ASN A 119 15.24 -26.17 -15.10
N ASN A 120 13.93 -26.00 -15.27
CA ASN A 120 13.05 -26.97 -15.88
C ASN A 120 13.05 -28.32 -15.13
N THR A 121 13.13 -28.25 -13.80
CA THR A 121 13.04 -29.42 -12.91
C THR A 121 11.68 -30.11 -12.99
N ARG A 122 10.65 -29.41 -13.50
CA ARG A 122 9.31 -29.94 -13.79
C ARG A 122 9.19 -30.76 -15.08
N GLY A 123 10.25 -30.89 -15.88
CA GLY A 123 10.21 -31.69 -17.11
C GLY A 123 9.39 -31.07 -18.25
N THR A 124 9.22 -29.75 -18.27
CA THR A 124 8.52 -28.98 -19.32
C THR A 124 9.35 -28.78 -20.59
N HIS A 125 10.43 -29.54 -20.78
CA HIS A 125 11.34 -29.44 -21.93
C HIS A 125 10.61 -29.72 -23.25
N GLY A 126 10.78 -28.83 -24.21
CA GLY A 126 10.12 -28.90 -25.52
C GLY A 126 8.65 -28.48 -25.50
N SER A 127 8.09 -28.11 -24.34
CA SER A 127 6.74 -27.56 -24.27
C SER A 127 6.65 -26.23 -25.00
N ALA A 128 5.66 -26.08 -25.88
CA ALA A 128 5.42 -24.84 -26.59
C ALA A 128 5.13 -23.68 -25.60
N THR A 129 4.40 -23.95 -24.52
CA THR A 129 3.88 -22.91 -23.61
C THR A 129 4.53 -22.92 -22.23
N ALA A 130 5.49 -23.81 -21.98
CA ALA A 130 6.09 -23.97 -20.67
C ALA A 130 7.62 -24.18 -20.68
N ASP A 131 8.30 -24.24 -21.82
CA ASP A 131 9.76 -24.45 -21.81
C ASP A 131 10.50 -23.15 -21.46
N THR A 132 11.11 -23.07 -20.27
CA THR A 132 11.82 -21.88 -19.77
C THR A 132 13.03 -21.48 -20.60
N ARG A 133 13.60 -22.39 -21.41
CA ARG A 133 14.67 -22.03 -22.36
C ARG A 133 14.23 -21.00 -23.38
N CYS A 134 12.92 -20.85 -23.57
CA CYS A 134 12.40 -19.77 -24.39
C CYS A 134 12.82 -18.39 -23.92
N ALA A 135 13.03 -18.22 -22.62
CA ALA A 135 13.26 -16.94 -22.01
C ALA A 135 14.75 -16.58 -21.93
N GLN A 136 15.63 -17.55 -22.21
CA GLN A 136 17.07 -17.35 -22.22
C GLN A 136 17.47 -16.44 -23.38
N GLY A 137 18.28 -15.41 -23.11
CA GLY A 137 18.85 -14.51 -24.13
C GLY A 137 17.85 -13.66 -24.92
N LEU A 138 16.57 -13.62 -24.54
CA LEU A 138 15.56 -12.75 -25.17
C LEU A 138 15.76 -11.26 -24.82
N PHE A 139 16.60 -10.95 -23.84
CA PHE A 139 16.79 -9.60 -23.29
C PHE A 139 18.21 -9.02 -23.48
N GLY A 140 19.02 -9.60 -24.39
CA GLY A 140 20.38 -9.08 -24.68
C GLY A 140 21.40 -9.45 -23.60
N GLN A 141 22.29 -8.51 -23.23
CA GLN A 141 23.32 -8.67 -22.18
C GLN A 141 22.77 -9.00 -20.78
N TRP A 142 21.45 -8.91 -20.59
CA TRP A 142 20.76 -9.34 -19.38
C TRP A 142 20.48 -10.83 -19.49
N ASP A 143 21.35 -11.62 -18.86
CA ASP A 143 21.30 -13.06 -18.88
C ASP A 143 19.94 -13.59 -18.36
N SER A 144 19.60 -14.81 -18.77
CA SER A 144 18.49 -15.64 -18.32
C SER A 144 18.26 -15.71 -16.80
N LYS A 145 19.23 -15.24 -16.01
CA LYS A 145 19.25 -15.12 -14.55
C LYS A 145 18.19 -14.15 -13.99
N TRP A 146 17.69 -13.20 -14.78
CA TRP A 146 16.65 -12.30 -14.27
C TRP A 146 15.35 -13.04 -13.92
N LEU A 147 14.98 -14.10 -14.65
CA LEU A 147 13.81 -14.92 -14.30
C LEU A 147 14.01 -15.75 -13.03
N SER A 148 15.24 -16.11 -12.66
CA SER A 148 15.51 -16.73 -11.35
C SER A 148 15.39 -15.76 -10.20
N HIS A 149 15.41 -14.46 -10.45
CA HIS A 149 15.30 -13.44 -9.40
C HIS A 149 13.84 -13.03 -9.17
N LEU A 150 12.93 -13.38 -10.10
CA LEU A 150 11.50 -13.17 -9.92
C LEU A 150 10.94 -14.13 -8.88
N ALA A 151 10.73 -13.61 -7.68
CA ALA A 151 10.04 -14.30 -6.62
C ALA A 151 9.14 -13.35 -5.85
N SER A 152 8.00 -13.82 -5.35
CA SER A 152 7.05 -12.96 -4.63
C SER A 152 6.12 -13.77 -3.74
N LEU A 153 5.57 -13.10 -2.74
CA LEU A 153 4.49 -13.62 -1.90
C LEU A 153 3.15 -13.71 -2.64
N ASP A 154 2.96 -12.90 -3.68
CA ASP A 154 1.72 -12.89 -4.45
C ASP A 154 1.94 -13.52 -5.83
N ARG A 155 1.35 -14.70 -6.04
CA ARG A 155 1.29 -15.38 -7.34
C ARG A 155 0.76 -14.48 -8.45
N ALA A 156 -0.28 -13.69 -8.17
CA ALA A 156 -0.81 -12.74 -9.13
C ALA A 156 0.14 -11.56 -9.37
N HIS A 157 0.98 -11.20 -8.38
CA HIS A 157 2.01 -10.20 -8.56
C HIS A 157 3.06 -10.65 -9.58
N LEU A 158 3.60 -11.87 -9.47
CA LEU A 158 4.52 -12.43 -10.47
C LEU A 158 3.92 -12.43 -11.89
N LEU A 159 2.62 -12.74 -12.01
CA LEU A 159 1.91 -12.71 -13.29
C LEU A 159 1.65 -11.29 -13.82
N ARG A 160 1.51 -10.28 -12.94
CA ARG A 160 1.38 -8.85 -13.32
C ARG A 160 2.72 -8.23 -13.69
N HIS A 161 3.80 -8.58 -12.99
CA HIS A 161 5.16 -8.19 -13.36
C HIS A 161 5.58 -8.85 -14.69
N ALA A 162 5.15 -10.10 -14.92
CA ALA A 162 5.20 -10.73 -16.23
C ALA A 162 4.37 -9.98 -17.31
N GLY A 163 3.44 -9.11 -16.89
CA GLY A 163 2.71 -8.15 -17.71
C GLY A 163 3.61 -7.19 -18.50
N ILE A 164 4.85 -6.97 -18.05
CA ILE A 164 5.90 -6.26 -18.83
C ILE A 164 6.16 -6.97 -20.18
N PHE A 165 5.84 -8.26 -20.28
CA PHE A 165 5.96 -9.09 -21.48
C PHE A 165 4.63 -9.36 -22.19
N VAL A 166 3.50 -9.00 -21.58
CA VAL A 166 2.16 -9.15 -22.16
C VAL A 166 1.99 -8.09 -23.26
N GLY A 167 2.26 -8.49 -24.50
CA GLY A 167 2.06 -7.66 -25.69
C GLY A 167 3.20 -7.67 -26.70
N LYS A 168 4.39 -8.17 -26.34
CA LYS A 168 5.53 -8.21 -27.28
C LYS A 168 5.45 -9.46 -28.17
N ARG A 169 4.62 -9.41 -29.23
CA ARG A 169 4.54 -10.47 -30.28
C ARG A 169 5.92 -10.96 -30.75
N LYS A 170 6.92 -10.06 -30.78
CA LYS A 170 8.32 -10.36 -31.13
C LYS A 170 9.00 -11.35 -30.16
N LEU A 171 8.70 -11.32 -28.86
CA LEU A 171 9.26 -12.25 -27.87
C LEU A 171 8.73 -13.67 -28.09
N CYS A 172 7.42 -13.82 -28.30
CA CYS A 172 6.83 -15.14 -28.58
C CYS A 172 7.30 -15.73 -29.90
N ALA A 173 7.51 -14.91 -30.94
CA ALA A 173 8.09 -15.38 -32.20
C ALA A 173 9.57 -15.79 -32.07
N ALA A 174 10.36 -15.09 -31.25
CA ALA A 174 11.74 -15.47 -30.96
C ALA A 174 11.81 -16.77 -30.16
N CYS A 175 10.95 -16.91 -29.13
CA CYS A 175 10.75 -18.15 -28.39
C CYS A 175 10.38 -19.32 -29.32
N ALA A 176 9.37 -19.15 -30.17
CA ALA A 176 8.90 -20.15 -31.12
C ALA A 176 10.02 -20.68 -32.02
N ARG A 177 10.88 -19.77 -32.54
CA ARG A 177 12.05 -20.16 -33.34
C ARG A 177 13.07 -20.94 -32.52
N ARG A 178 13.35 -20.51 -31.28
CA ARG A 178 14.32 -21.16 -30.38
C ARG A 178 13.90 -22.56 -29.97
N LEU A 179 12.59 -22.80 -29.82
CA LEU A 179 12.03 -24.12 -29.54
C LEU A 179 11.88 -25.00 -30.79
N GLY A 180 12.26 -24.52 -31.98
CA GLY A 180 12.05 -25.25 -33.24
C GLY A 180 10.58 -25.38 -33.63
N LYS A 181 9.71 -24.49 -33.13
CA LYS A 181 8.26 -24.49 -33.34
C LYS A 181 7.77 -23.13 -33.89
N PRO A 182 8.28 -22.67 -35.05
CA PRO A 182 7.88 -21.37 -35.61
C PRO A 182 6.36 -21.31 -35.85
N GLY A 183 5.72 -20.23 -35.42
CA GLY A 183 4.26 -20.05 -35.56
C GLY A 183 3.39 -20.72 -34.50
N ALA A 184 3.95 -21.58 -33.62
CA ALA A 184 3.16 -22.34 -32.65
C ALA A 184 2.70 -21.53 -31.42
N LEU A 185 3.23 -20.33 -31.20
CA LEU A 185 3.02 -19.56 -29.96
C LEU A 185 2.16 -18.32 -30.18
N ARG A 186 1.03 -18.27 -29.46
CA ARG A 186 0.12 -17.13 -29.44
C ARG A 186 0.71 -15.93 -28.68
N SER A 187 0.12 -14.76 -28.88
CA SER A 187 0.41 -13.58 -28.05
C SER A 187 0.17 -13.89 -26.58
N GLY A 188 1.10 -13.47 -25.71
CA GLY A 188 1.03 -13.75 -24.27
C GLY A 188 1.68 -15.06 -23.84
N CYS A 189 2.34 -15.80 -24.74
CA CYS A 189 3.04 -17.06 -24.42
C CYS A 189 3.97 -16.98 -23.19
N MET A 190 4.62 -15.84 -22.94
CA MET A 190 5.51 -15.66 -21.78
C MET A 190 4.76 -15.71 -20.45
N ARG A 191 3.49 -15.27 -20.43
CA ARG A 191 2.62 -15.42 -19.26
C ARG A 191 2.36 -16.91 -18.99
N ASP A 192 2.14 -17.70 -20.04
CA ASP A 192 1.95 -19.15 -19.91
C ASP A 192 3.22 -19.83 -19.38
N VAL A 193 4.39 -19.44 -19.89
CA VAL A 193 5.70 -19.96 -19.43
C VAL A 193 5.91 -19.66 -17.95
N ILE A 194 5.67 -18.42 -17.52
CA ILE A 194 5.83 -18.03 -16.12
C ILE A 194 4.79 -18.74 -15.24
N ALA A 195 3.53 -18.78 -15.66
CA ALA A 195 2.45 -19.41 -14.90
C ALA A 195 2.67 -20.92 -14.68
N ARG A 196 3.20 -21.62 -15.69
CA ARG A 196 3.39 -23.08 -15.67
C ARG A 196 4.68 -23.53 -14.96
N ASN A 197 5.67 -22.66 -14.86
CA ASN A 197 6.93 -22.96 -14.14
C ASN A 197 6.98 -22.33 -12.74
N MET A 198 5.88 -21.79 -12.24
CA MET A 198 5.87 -21.19 -10.91
C MET A 198 5.88 -22.24 -9.80
N VAL A 199 6.91 -22.21 -8.95
CA VAL A 199 7.12 -23.10 -7.81
C VAL A 199 6.76 -22.38 -6.51
N ALA A 200 5.91 -23.01 -5.70
CA ALA A 200 5.69 -22.60 -4.32
C ALA A 200 6.73 -23.27 -3.43
N THR A 201 7.46 -22.48 -2.66
CA THR A 201 8.40 -22.94 -1.64
C THR A 201 7.91 -22.45 -0.29
N ARG A 202 7.85 -23.32 0.72
CA ARG A 202 7.57 -22.87 2.08
C ARG A 202 8.83 -22.24 2.67
N VAL A 203 8.70 -21.02 3.17
CA VAL A 203 9.80 -20.23 3.71
C VAL A 203 9.44 -19.79 5.12
N ALA A 204 10.39 -19.92 6.05
CA ALA A 204 10.23 -19.48 7.42
C ALA A 204 10.03 -17.96 7.49
N CYS A 205 9.07 -17.54 8.31
CA CYS A 205 8.89 -16.14 8.66
C CYS A 205 9.93 -15.70 9.69
N VAL A 206 10.44 -14.48 9.52
CA VAL A 206 11.42 -13.85 10.40
C VAL A 206 10.90 -12.51 10.87
N CYS A 207 11.05 -12.26 12.16
CA CYS A 207 10.68 -11.00 12.79
C CYS A 207 11.81 -9.98 12.68
N LEU A 208 11.59 -8.95 11.86
CA LEU A 208 12.62 -7.93 11.64
C LEU A 208 12.92 -7.14 12.93
N ALA A 209 11.92 -6.88 13.76
CA ALA A 209 12.10 -6.18 15.03
C ALA A 209 13.01 -6.93 16.02
N GLU A 210 12.81 -8.24 16.18
CA GLU A 210 13.68 -9.11 17.00
C GLU A 210 15.08 -9.22 16.42
N ALA A 211 15.20 -9.42 15.11
CA ALA A 211 16.49 -9.55 14.47
C ALA A 211 17.32 -8.27 14.60
N LEU A 212 16.66 -7.11 14.71
CA LEU A 212 17.27 -5.81 14.96
C LEU A 212 17.33 -5.45 16.46
N ALA A 213 16.89 -6.29 17.39
CA ALA A 213 16.78 -5.92 18.81
C ALA A 213 18.13 -5.54 19.43
N ALA A 214 19.21 -6.19 19.00
CA ALA A 214 20.57 -5.87 19.43
C ALA A 214 21.18 -4.66 18.71
N GLU A 215 20.56 -4.21 17.63
CA GLU A 215 21.08 -3.15 16.78
C GLU A 215 20.63 -1.77 17.28
N GLN A 216 21.60 -0.86 17.44
CA GLN A 216 21.35 0.50 17.92
C GLN A 216 21.10 1.50 16.78
N HIS A 217 21.57 1.17 15.58
CA HIS A 217 21.46 2.02 14.40
C HIS A 217 21.39 1.17 13.14
N VAL A 218 20.79 1.73 12.09
CA VAL A 218 20.87 1.25 10.70
C VAL A 218 21.20 2.48 9.88
N ASP A 219 22.21 2.41 9.01
CA ASP A 219 22.59 3.52 8.16
C ASP A 219 21.80 3.48 6.84
N LEU A 220 21.63 2.28 6.32
CA LEU A 220 20.94 2.05 5.06
C LEU A 220 19.95 0.89 5.21
N LEU A 221 18.68 1.15 4.93
CA LEU A 221 17.66 0.13 4.75
C LEU A 221 17.37 -0.02 3.26
N THR A 222 17.67 -1.17 2.68
CA THR A 222 17.29 -1.52 1.32
C THR A 222 16.18 -2.56 1.33
N VAL A 223 15.15 -2.35 0.52
CA VAL A 223 14.02 -3.25 0.39
C VAL A 223 13.76 -3.52 -1.09
N ASP A 224 14.06 -4.73 -1.54
CA ASP A 224 13.70 -5.22 -2.86
C ASP A 224 12.91 -6.51 -2.71
N ALA A 225 11.73 -6.38 -2.10
CA ALA A 225 10.87 -7.51 -1.78
C ALA A 225 9.86 -7.79 -2.90
N GLU A 226 10.20 -7.43 -4.15
CA GLU A 226 9.42 -7.66 -5.36
C GLU A 226 7.91 -7.41 -5.11
N GLY A 227 7.58 -6.15 -4.78
CA GLY A 227 6.22 -5.64 -4.57
C GLY A 227 5.65 -5.81 -3.16
N HIS A 228 6.37 -6.48 -2.26
CA HIS A 228 6.04 -6.57 -0.83
C HIS A 228 6.71 -5.47 0.01
N ASP A 229 7.34 -4.50 -0.64
CA ASP A 229 8.19 -3.49 -0.02
C ASP A 229 7.44 -2.64 1.02
N GLU A 230 6.18 -2.25 0.71
CA GLU A 230 5.32 -1.49 1.63
C GLU A 230 5.13 -2.24 2.96
N MET A 231 4.95 -3.55 2.91
CA MET A 231 4.72 -4.36 4.11
C MET A 231 5.99 -4.44 4.95
N VAL A 232 7.15 -4.71 4.34
CA VAL A 232 8.45 -4.70 5.02
C VAL A 232 8.73 -3.34 5.67
N LEU A 233 8.47 -2.24 4.94
CA LEU A 233 8.66 -0.89 5.47
C LEU A 233 7.69 -0.58 6.62
N ASN A 234 6.43 -1.03 6.57
CA ASN A 234 5.47 -0.81 7.65
C ASN A 234 5.85 -1.55 8.96
N GLN A 235 6.62 -2.63 8.86
CA GLN A 235 7.07 -3.45 9.98
C GLN A 235 8.40 -2.98 10.57
N PHE A 236 9.14 -2.12 9.86
CA PHE A 236 10.41 -1.61 10.34
C PHE A 236 10.21 -0.77 11.62
N PRO A 237 11.00 -0.97 12.69
CA PRO A 237 10.80 -0.31 13.97
C PRO A 237 11.35 1.13 13.96
N PHE A 238 10.73 2.00 13.15
CA PHE A 238 11.14 3.39 12.96
C PHE A 238 11.18 4.21 14.27
N GLU A 239 10.38 3.81 15.25
CA GLU A 239 10.36 4.38 16.60
C GLU A 239 11.68 4.26 17.36
N ARG A 240 12.45 3.21 17.05
CA ARG A 240 13.69 2.86 17.75
C ARG A 240 14.91 3.09 16.87
N ILE A 241 14.79 2.78 15.58
CA ILE A 241 15.87 2.88 14.61
C ILE A 241 15.43 3.79 13.49
N VAL A 242 16.21 4.82 13.20
CA VAL A 242 15.94 5.76 12.10
C VAL A 242 17.04 5.63 11.06
N PRO A 243 16.82 4.83 9.99
CA PRO A 243 17.77 4.73 8.88
C PRO A 243 18.19 6.09 8.34
N ALA A 244 19.49 6.29 8.12
CA ALA A 244 19.95 7.53 7.49
C ALA A 244 19.51 7.62 6.02
N GLY A 245 19.51 6.46 5.33
CA GLY A 245 18.97 6.28 3.99
C GLY A 245 18.00 5.09 3.93
N ILE A 246 16.96 5.23 3.12
CA ILE A 246 16.05 4.14 2.75
C ILE A 246 15.99 4.05 1.23
N VAL A 247 16.12 2.85 0.71
CA VAL A 247 15.93 2.53 -0.72
C VAL A 247 14.90 1.43 -0.81
N TYR A 248 13.95 1.59 -1.72
CA TYR A 248 13.07 0.47 -2.08
C TYR A 248 12.86 0.37 -3.59
N SER A 249 12.54 -0.83 -4.05
CA SER A 249 12.24 -1.11 -5.46
C SER A 249 10.94 -0.42 -5.89
N ALA A 250 10.89 0.08 -7.12
CA ALA A 250 9.69 0.67 -7.68
C ALA A 250 8.62 -0.36 -8.11
N HIS A 251 8.72 -1.61 -7.64
CA HIS A 251 7.90 -2.76 -8.05
C HIS A 251 6.55 -2.80 -7.31
N MET A 252 6.34 -1.88 -6.38
CA MET A 252 5.06 -1.63 -5.72
C MET A 252 3.97 -1.08 -6.67
N SER A 253 2.71 -1.34 -6.33
CA SER A 253 1.57 -0.67 -6.97
C SER A 253 1.61 0.85 -6.74
N LYS A 254 1.07 1.67 -7.66
CA LYS A 254 1.02 3.13 -7.47
C LYS A 254 0.38 3.56 -6.13
N PRO A 255 -0.73 2.94 -5.68
CA PRO A 255 -1.28 3.22 -4.36
C PRO A 255 -0.31 2.87 -3.21
N ALA A 256 0.38 1.74 -3.29
CA ALA A 256 1.36 1.32 -2.28
C ALA A 256 2.56 2.29 -2.21
N ILE A 257 3.07 2.75 -3.37
CA ILE A 257 4.10 3.79 -3.43
C ILE A 257 3.61 5.08 -2.77
N ALA A 258 2.36 5.51 -3.04
CA ALA A 258 1.81 6.72 -2.47
C ALA A 258 1.63 6.65 -0.95
N ARG A 259 1.15 5.50 -0.43
CA ARG A 259 1.03 5.26 1.02
C ARG A 259 2.39 5.21 1.71
N THR A 260 3.35 4.49 1.12
CA THR A 260 4.73 4.41 1.61
C THR A 260 5.37 5.81 1.64
N ALA A 261 5.20 6.59 0.57
CA ALA A 261 5.71 7.96 0.51
C ALA A 261 5.10 8.87 1.57
N LYS A 262 3.78 8.75 1.80
CA LYS A 262 3.08 9.49 2.87
C LYS A 262 3.62 9.10 4.25
N MET A 263 3.80 7.81 4.51
CA MET A 263 4.35 7.30 5.77
C MET A 263 5.77 7.83 6.01
N LEU A 264 6.69 7.64 5.06
CA LEU A 264 8.08 8.08 5.21
C LEU A 264 8.18 9.60 5.36
N SER A 265 7.34 10.36 4.65
CA SER A 265 7.29 11.82 4.82
C SER A 265 6.80 12.23 6.21
N ALA A 266 5.82 11.52 6.77
CA ALA A 266 5.33 11.76 8.14
C ALA A 266 6.41 11.45 9.19
N LEU A 267 7.28 10.46 8.92
CA LEU A 267 8.46 10.14 9.71
C LEU A 267 9.65 11.08 9.47
N GLY A 268 9.48 12.14 8.66
CA GLY A 268 10.51 13.15 8.44
C GLY A 268 11.51 12.85 7.34
N TYR A 269 11.29 11.83 6.52
CA TYR A 269 12.16 11.52 5.39
C TYR A 269 11.84 12.39 4.17
N LYS A 270 12.89 12.67 3.38
CA LYS A 270 12.79 13.40 2.12
C LYS A 270 13.10 12.48 0.94
N CYS A 271 12.16 12.38 0.02
CA CYS A 271 12.36 11.68 -1.25
C CYS A 271 13.41 12.42 -2.09
N ARG A 272 14.41 11.69 -2.62
CA ARG A 272 15.49 12.23 -3.46
C ARG A 272 15.34 11.89 -4.94
N SER A 273 14.55 10.87 -5.26
CA SER A 273 14.19 10.51 -6.63
C SER A 273 12.71 10.12 -6.66
N PRO A 274 11.80 11.04 -7.05
CA PRO A 274 10.39 10.69 -7.20
C PRO A 274 10.22 9.66 -8.32
N HIS A 275 9.41 8.63 -8.07
CA HIS A 275 9.14 7.58 -9.06
C HIS A 275 8.56 8.17 -10.36
N ASN A 276 9.35 8.17 -11.43
CA ASN A 276 8.91 8.57 -12.77
C ASN A 276 9.15 7.43 -13.78
N ARG A 277 8.08 6.72 -14.17
CA ARG A 277 8.15 5.64 -15.18
C ARG A 277 8.68 6.11 -16.53
N ARG A 278 8.59 7.39 -16.88
CA ARG A 278 9.14 7.92 -18.15
C ARG A 278 10.67 7.98 -18.14
N GLN A 279 11.30 7.95 -16.96
CA GLN A 279 12.76 7.97 -16.79
C GLN A 279 13.34 6.61 -16.39
N GLY A 280 12.52 5.55 -16.28
CA GLY A 280 13.01 4.20 -16.00
C GLY A 280 13.63 4.01 -14.61
N ALA A 281 13.27 4.83 -13.62
CA ALA A 281 13.83 4.71 -12.27
C ALA A 281 13.34 3.41 -11.59
N GLU A 282 14.26 2.46 -11.39
CA GLU A 282 14.02 1.14 -10.77
C GLU A 282 13.97 1.21 -9.23
N HIS A 283 14.60 2.23 -8.62
CA HIS A 283 14.65 2.43 -7.17
C HIS A 283 14.19 3.83 -6.76
N VAL A 284 13.63 3.92 -5.54
CA VAL A 284 13.22 5.18 -4.90
C VAL A 284 14.08 5.42 -3.66
N PHE A 285 14.71 6.58 -3.58
CA PHE A 285 15.66 6.94 -2.52
C PHE A 285 15.07 7.95 -1.55
N TRP A 286 15.30 7.74 -0.25
CA TRP A 286 14.82 8.60 0.83
C TRP A 286 15.95 8.87 1.83
N THR A 287 16.12 10.12 2.23
CA THR A 287 17.10 10.50 3.26
C THR A 287 16.38 11.04 4.49
N ALA A 288 16.82 10.65 5.68
CA ALA A 288 16.29 11.20 6.93
C ALA A 288 16.46 12.74 6.97
N GLY A 289 15.40 13.46 7.35
CA GLY A 289 15.46 14.88 7.66
C GLY A 289 16.06 15.12 9.05
N ARG A 290 16.42 16.39 9.34
CA ARG A 290 16.98 16.79 10.65
C ARG A 290 16.10 16.44 11.85
N ASN A 291 14.79 16.35 11.64
CA ASN A 291 13.81 16.10 12.71
C ASN A 291 13.23 14.67 12.64
N ALA A 292 13.80 13.79 11.81
CA ALA A 292 13.25 12.46 11.58
C ALA A 292 13.20 11.61 12.87
N SER A 293 14.19 11.74 13.75
CA SER A 293 14.18 11.07 15.07
C SER A 293 13.03 11.53 15.97
N GLU A 294 12.80 12.84 16.07
CA GLU A 294 11.70 13.42 16.86
C GLU A 294 10.33 13.04 16.28
N GLN A 295 10.19 13.08 14.94
CA GLN A 295 8.95 12.72 14.25
C GLN A 295 8.65 11.22 14.32
N ALA A 296 9.67 10.37 14.25
CA ALA A 296 9.52 8.94 14.44
C ALA A 296 9.09 8.60 15.89
N ALA A 297 9.72 9.22 16.89
CA ALA A 297 9.33 9.07 18.30
C ALA A 297 7.89 9.58 18.57
N GLY A 298 7.52 10.74 17.99
CA GLY A 298 6.15 11.27 18.11
C GLY A 298 5.10 10.36 17.44
N THR A 299 5.42 9.78 16.29
CA THR A 299 4.56 8.81 15.60
C THR A 299 4.45 7.50 16.38
N ALA A 300 5.54 7.07 17.05
CA ALA A 300 5.56 5.91 17.94
C ALA A 300 4.68 6.10 19.17
N ALA A 301 4.74 7.26 19.81
CA ALA A 301 3.88 7.63 20.93
C ALA A 301 2.39 7.59 20.54
N ALA A 302 2.06 7.99 19.31
CA ALA A 302 0.71 7.85 18.74
C ALA A 302 0.33 6.38 18.40
N ARG A 303 1.31 5.46 18.31
CA ARG A 303 1.14 4.02 18.05
C ARG A 303 1.13 3.16 19.31
N VAL A 304 1.39 3.72 20.51
CA VAL A 304 1.17 3.02 21.79
C VAL A 304 -0.34 2.92 22.00
N ILE A 305 -0.86 1.75 21.64
CA ILE A 305 -2.28 1.39 21.71
C ILE A 305 -2.49 0.78 23.09
N THR A 306 -3.31 1.43 23.92
CA THR A 306 -3.76 0.88 25.21
C THR A 306 -4.53 -0.43 24.99
N SER A 307 -4.66 -1.27 26.01
CA SER A 307 -5.37 -2.56 25.93
C SER A 307 -6.79 -2.44 25.34
N GLU A 308 -7.45 -1.29 25.49
CA GLU A 308 -8.74 -0.97 24.89
C GLU A 308 -8.69 -0.77 23.37
N ALA A 309 -7.67 -0.08 22.87
CA ALA A 309 -7.50 0.18 21.44
C ALA A 309 -6.98 -1.07 20.67
N LEU A 310 -6.42 -2.05 21.38
CA LEU A 310 -6.07 -3.37 20.84
C LEU A 310 -7.33 -4.25 20.71
N GLN A 311 -8.22 -4.26 21.70
CA GLN A 311 -9.50 -4.99 21.66
C GLN A 311 -10.41 -4.53 20.51
N GLN A 312 -10.40 -3.25 20.16
CA GLN A 312 -11.12 -2.71 18.99
C GLN A 312 -10.51 -3.11 17.63
N ARG A 313 -9.20 -3.40 17.57
CA ARG A 313 -8.51 -3.83 16.34
C ARG A 313 -8.59 -5.33 16.10
N VAL A 314 -8.79 -6.15 17.13
CA VAL A 314 -8.99 -7.60 16.99
C VAL A 314 -10.40 -7.93 16.50
N ALA A 315 -11.39 -7.12 16.88
CA ALA A 315 -12.78 -7.27 16.41
C ALA A 315 -12.95 -6.98 14.91
N THR A 316 -12.13 -6.10 14.32
CA THR A 316 -12.21 -5.68 12.90
C THR A 316 -11.55 -6.66 11.92
N MET A 317 -10.99 -7.74 12.46
CA MET A 317 -9.99 -8.58 11.83
C MET A 317 -10.44 -10.02 11.58
N ALA A 318 -11.50 -10.43 12.27
CA ALA A 318 -12.12 -11.74 12.15
C ALA A 318 -13.07 -11.89 10.92
N GLU A 319 -13.12 -10.92 9.99
CA GLU A 319 -14.06 -10.91 8.86
C GLU A 319 -13.44 -10.88 7.44
N GLU A 320 -12.18 -11.31 7.24
CA GLU A 320 -11.63 -11.41 5.86
C GLU A 320 -11.07 -12.80 5.52
N GLU A 321 -11.90 -13.60 4.84
CA GLU A 321 -11.46 -14.68 3.96
C GLU A 321 -11.01 -14.18 2.57
N PRO A 322 -10.13 -14.92 1.86
CA PRO A 322 -9.50 -14.46 0.62
C PRO A 322 -10.43 -14.59 -0.59
N LYS A 323 -10.74 -13.48 -1.29
CA LYS A 323 -11.47 -13.52 -2.57
C LYS A 323 -10.52 -13.70 -3.77
N LYS A 324 -10.83 -14.71 -4.58
CA LYS A 324 -10.31 -14.95 -5.94
C LYS A 324 -10.45 -13.70 -6.83
N ALA A 325 -9.43 -13.44 -7.64
CA ALA A 325 -9.40 -12.47 -8.72
C ALA A 325 -10.36 -12.85 -9.88
N PRO A 326 -10.83 -11.89 -10.70
CA PRO A 326 -11.91 -12.09 -11.66
C PRO A 326 -11.42 -12.75 -12.96
N ALA A 327 -12.27 -13.58 -13.55
CA ALA A 327 -12.23 -13.93 -14.96
C ALA A 327 -13.27 -13.07 -15.69
N ASP A 328 -12.82 -12.36 -16.73
CA ASP A 328 -13.66 -11.65 -17.71
C ASP A 328 -14.31 -12.65 -18.69
N GLY A 329 -15.53 -12.28 -19.17
CA GLY A 329 -16.38 -12.70 -20.31
C GLY A 329 -16.05 -13.92 -21.19
N ASP A 330 -16.99 -14.57 -21.87
CA ASP A 330 -18.28 -14.15 -22.42
C ASP A 330 -19.02 -15.37 -23.05
N GLU A 331 -20.33 -15.20 -23.31
CA GLU A 331 -21.22 -15.92 -24.26
C GLU A 331 -21.61 -17.42 -24.09
N GLY A 332 -22.91 -17.63 -23.80
CA GLY A 332 -23.85 -18.37 -24.67
C GLY A 332 -24.03 -19.89 -24.50
N GLY A 333 -25.28 -20.35 -24.38
CA GLY A 333 -25.70 -21.71 -24.76
C GLY A 333 -26.65 -22.41 -23.80
N ASP A 334 -27.74 -22.92 -24.36
CA ASP A 334 -28.92 -23.55 -23.76
C ASP A 334 -28.69 -24.99 -23.24
N ASP A 335 -29.72 -25.48 -22.56
CA ASP A 335 -30.13 -26.87 -22.30
C ASP A 335 -29.64 -27.64 -21.06
N ASP A 336 -30.68 -28.13 -20.40
CA ASP A 336 -30.83 -28.91 -19.18
C ASP A 336 -30.40 -30.38 -19.36
N ALA A 337 -30.30 -31.11 -18.24
CA ALA A 337 -30.02 -32.53 -18.06
C ALA A 337 -28.53 -32.97 -17.97
N ASN A 338 -27.98 -32.90 -16.76
CA ASN A 338 -27.15 -33.99 -16.24
C ASN A 338 -27.43 -34.18 -14.74
N GLU A 339 -28.02 -35.33 -14.39
CA GLU A 339 -28.26 -35.77 -13.02
C GLU A 339 -26.93 -35.78 -12.24
N LEU A 340 -26.83 -34.92 -11.23
CA LEU A 340 -25.77 -35.01 -10.23
C LEU A 340 -26.03 -36.26 -9.38
N ALA A 341 -25.17 -37.26 -9.54
CA ALA A 341 -25.04 -38.36 -8.60
C ALA A 341 -24.93 -37.81 -7.17
N PRO A 342 -25.55 -38.46 -6.17
CA PRO A 342 -25.54 -37.95 -4.80
C PRO A 342 -24.10 -37.78 -4.32
N GLU A 343 -23.74 -36.56 -3.93
CA GLU A 343 -22.47 -36.27 -3.27
C GLU A 343 -22.43 -37.13 -2.01
N GLU A 344 -21.54 -38.14 -1.99
CA GLU A 344 -21.22 -38.83 -0.76
C GLU A 344 -20.60 -37.81 0.19
N GLU A 345 -21.37 -37.36 1.18
CA GLU A 345 -20.86 -36.65 2.33
C GLU A 345 -19.82 -37.56 3.00
N THR A 346 -18.54 -37.30 2.75
CA THR A 346 -17.47 -37.82 3.59
C THR A 346 -17.68 -37.24 4.98
N GLY A 347 -18.34 -38.00 5.85
CA GLY A 347 -18.66 -37.71 7.25
C GLY A 347 -17.42 -37.61 8.13
N GLY A 348 -16.56 -36.65 7.82
CA GLY A 348 -15.46 -36.26 8.70
C GLY A 348 -16.01 -35.47 9.88
N GLU A 349 -16.02 -36.08 11.05
CA GLU A 349 -16.18 -35.34 12.30
C GLU A 349 -14.90 -34.51 12.55
N TRP A 350 -14.97 -33.21 12.30
CA TRP A 350 -13.88 -32.28 12.59
C TRP A 350 -14.02 -31.74 14.00
N ALA A 351 -13.07 -32.09 14.88
CA ALA A 351 -13.02 -31.50 16.20
C ALA A 351 -12.68 -30.00 16.08
N PRO A 352 -13.49 -29.08 16.66
CA PRO A 352 -13.23 -27.65 16.59
C PRO A 352 -11.95 -27.32 17.37
N LEU A 353 -10.95 -26.77 16.67
CA LEU A 353 -9.66 -26.37 17.26
C LEU A 353 -9.79 -25.20 18.25
N VAL A 354 -10.88 -24.44 18.15
CA VAL A 354 -11.17 -23.29 19.00
C VAL A 354 -12.67 -23.28 19.29
N GLN A 355 -13.03 -23.22 20.58
CA GLN A 355 -14.37 -22.87 21.01
C GLN A 355 -14.46 -21.35 21.10
N LEU A 356 -15.26 -20.76 20.21
CA LEU A 356 -15.57 -19.34 20.25
C LEU A 356 -16.80 -19.15 21.14
N GLU A 357 -16.67 -18.31 22.15
CA GLU A 357 -17.82 -17.87 22.94
C GLU A 357 -18.64 -16.88 22.11
N GLU A 358 -19.96 -17.00 22.16
CA GLU A 358 -20.86 -16.07 21.48
C GLU A 358 -20.71 -14.66 22.09
N VAL A 359 -20.03 -13.77 21.37
CA VAL A 359 -19.86 -12.39 21.78
C VAL A 359 -21.11 -11.60 21.42
N LYS A 360 -21.74 -10.96 22.43
CA LYS A 360 -22.84 -10.01 22.18
C LYS A 360 -22.31 -8.79 21.43
N VAL A 361 -22.53 -8.75 20.12
CA VAL A 361 -22.13 -7.63 19.26
C VAL A 361 -23.14 -6.49 19.41
N LYS A 362 -22.65 -5.30 19.81
CA LYS A 362 -23.42 -4.06 19.79
C LYS A 362 -23.25 -3.36 18.45
N THR A 363 -24.32 -2.82 17.89
CA THR A 363 -24.29 -2.14 16.60
C THR A 363 -23.82 -0.69 16.72
N HIS A 364 -23.86 -0.13 17.93
CA HIS A 364 -23.66 1.30 18.20
C HIS A 364 -24.67 2.18 17.45
N GLU A 365 -25.86 1.61 17.19
CA GLU A 365 -27.04 2.25 16.59
C GLU A 365 -28.23 2.20 17.58
N GLU A 366 -28.05 1.69 18.80
CA GLU A 366 -29.16 1.44 19.76
C GLU A 366 -29.79 2.73 20.32
N GLU A 367 -28.99 3.80 20.38
CA GLU A 367 -29.41 5.13 20.84
C GLU A 367 -29.92 6.03 19.70
N GLU A 368 -30.20 5.44 18.53
CA GLU A 368 -30.62 6.18 17.35
C GLU A 368 -31.90 5.59 16.73
N ASP A 369 -32.78 6.48 16.29
CA ASP A 369 -34.01 6.12 15.59
C ASP A 369 -33.82 6.22 14.08
N VAL A 370 -34.26 5.18 13.35
CA VAL A 370 -34.21 5.17 11.88
C VAL A 370 -35.33 6.05 11.34
N VAL A 371 -34.99 7.24 10.85
CA VAL A 371 -35.96 8.22 10.35
C VAL A 371 -36.13 8.18 8.83
N PHE A 372 -35.20 7.55 8.12
CA PHE A 372 -35.29 7.26 6.69
C PHE A 372 -34.54 5.96 6.38
N LYS A 373 -35.06 5.15 5.46
CA LYS A 373 -34.41 3.92 4.98
C LYS A 373 -34.76 3.69 3.52
N MET A 374 -33.77 3.47 2.67
CA MET A 374 -33.99 3.17 1.26
C MET A 374 -32.83 2.39 0.64
N ARG A 375 -33.14 1.49 -0.29
CA ARG A 375 -32.15 0.72 -1.04
C ARG A 375 -31.44 1.61 -2.07
N ALA A 376 -30.11 1.58 -2.11
CA ALA A 376 -29.31 2.39 -3.03
C ALA A 376 -27.98 1.74 -3.40
N LYS A 377 -27.32 2.31 -4.41
CA LYS A 377 -25.92 2.02 -4.76
C LYS A 377 -25.08 3.29 -4.61
N LEU A 378 -23.99 3.20 -3.85
CA LEU A 378 -23.09 4.30 -3.54
C LEU A 378 -21.77 4.16 -4.31
N PHE A 379 -21.27 5.29 -4.79
CA PHE A 379 -20.02 5.43 -5.51
C PHE A 379 -19.16 6.51 -4.86
N ARG A 380 -17.84 6.37 -5.00
CA ARG A 380 -16.84 7.37 -4.60
C ARG A 380 -16.08 7.83 -5.82
N PHE A 381 -15.84 9.13 -5.93
CA PHE A 381 -15.03 9.68 -7.00
C PHE A 381 -13.53 9.49 -6.71
N ASP A 382 -12.84 8.80 -7.61
CA ASP A 382 -11.40 8.65 -7.59
C ASP A 382 -10.75 9.83 -8.33
N LYS A 383 -10.44 10.91 -7.60
CA LYS A 383 -9.85 12.14 -8.15
C LYS A 383 -8.61 11.88 -9.04
N PRO A 384 -7.61 11.06 -8.63
CA PRO A 384 -6.46 10.71 -9.47
C PRO A 384 -6.79 10.10 -10.83
N ASN A 385 -7.81 9.24 -10.88
CA ASN A 385 -8.17 8.51 -12.10
C ASN A 385 -9.38 9.13 -12.83
N ASN A 386 -9.91 10.24 -12.31
CA ASN A 386 -11.07 10.96 -12.83
C ASN A 386 -12.27 10.03 -13.14
N GLN A 387 -12.53 9.07 -12.26
CA GLN A 387 -13.56 8.04 -12.47
C GLN A 387 -14.38 7.77 -11.21
N TRP A 388 -15.62 7.32 -11.39
CA TRP A 388 -16.46 6.80 -10.31
C TRP A 388 -16.10 5.35 -10.01
N LYS A 389 -15.99 5.00 -8.72
CA LYS A 389 -15.81 3.62 -8.24
C LYS A 389 -16.97 3.23 -7.34
N GLU A 390 -17.47 2.01 -7.50
CA GLU A 390 -18.51 1.49 -6.59
C GLU A 390 -17.94 1.37 -5.17
N ARG A 391 -18.66 1.94 -4.20
CA ARG A 391 -18.29 1.92 -2.78
C ARG A 391 -19.14 0.92 -2.00
N GLY A 392 -20.40 0.73 -2.37
CA GLY A 392 -21.26 -0.30 -1.79
C GLY A 392 -22.68 -0.26 -2.31
N THR A 393 -23.37 -1.39 -2.23
CA THR A 393 -24.79 -1.52 -2.53
C THR A 393 -25.51 -2.02 -1.27
N GLY A 394 -26.61 -1.38 -0.88
CA GLY A 394 -27.18 -1.58 0.45
C GLY A 394 -28.33 -0.62 0.78
N ASP A 395 -28.82 -0.69 2.01
CA ASP A 395 -29.79 0.28 2.52
C ASP A 395 -29.07 1.50 3.08
N VAL A 396 -29.34 2.68 2.52
CA VAL A 396 -28.99 3.96 3.14
C VAL A 396 -30.03 4.29 4.20
N ARG A 397 -29.55 4.68 5.39
CA ARG A 397 -30.38 5.07 6.53
C ARG A 397 -29.99 6.46 7.01
N PHE A 398 -30.98 7.23 7.44
CA PHE A 398 -30.75 8.38 8.31
C PHE A 398 -31.09 7.97 9.73
N LEU A 399 -30.13 8.17 10.63
CA LEU A 399 -30.22 7.78 12.04
C LEU A 399 -30.22 9.05 12.88
N GLN A 400 -31.26 9.25 13.68
CA GLN A 400 -31.39 10.37 14.59
C GLN A 400 -31.07 9.93 16.01
N HIS A 401 -30.08 10.57 16.64
CA HIS A 401 -29.75 10.28 18.02
C HIS A 401 -30.87 10.69 18.98
N LYS A 402 -31.26 9.81 19.91
CA LYS A 402 -32.40 10.00 20.82
C LYS A 402 -32.26 11.24 21.71
N GLU A 403 -31.05 11.48 22.24
CA GLU A 403 -30.77 12.64 23.09
C GLU A 403 -30.43 13.91 22.28
N THR A 404 -29.33 13.89 21.51
CA THR A 404 -28.84 15.09 20.82
C THR A 404 -29.69 15.52 19.62
N LYS A 405 -30.61 14.67 19.16
CA LYS A 405 -31.45 14.85 17.96
C LYS A 405 -30.67 15.07 16.67
N LYS A 406 -29.33 14.92 16.68
CA LYS A 406 -28.46 15.01 15.49
C LYS A 406 -28.70 13.81 14.58
N VAL A 407 -28.67 14.06 13.28
CA VAL A 407 -28.92 13.05 12.25
C VAL A 407 -27.65 12.74 11.45
N ARG A 408 -27.33 11.46 11.30
CA ARG A 408 -26.25 10.98 10.42
C ARG A 408 -26.77 10.08 9.31
N LEU A 409 -26.06 10.08 8.20
CA LEU A 409 -26.23 9.13 7.11
C LEU A 409 -25.34 7.91 7.40
N LEU A 410 -25.96 6.73 7.49
CA LEU A 410 -25.29 5.45 7.61
C LEU A 410 -25.74 4.52 6.47
N MET A 411 -24.79 3.90 5.79
CA MET A 411 -25.08 2.89 4.77
C MET A 411 -24.17 1.67 4.98
N ARG A 412 -24.76 0.47 4.93
CA ARG A 412 -24.03 -0.80 5.04
C ARG A 412 -24.18 -1.60 3.76
N ARG A 413 -23.11 -2.28 3.35
CA ARG A 413 -23.13 -3.21 2.22
C ARG A 413 -24.03 -4.40 2.56
N GLU A 414 -24.84 -4.82 1.61
CA GLU A 414 -25.56 -6.07 1.75
C GLU A 414 -24.61 -7.27 1.89
N LYS A 415 -25.10 -8.35 2.52
CA LYS A 415 -24.37 -9.59 2.83
C LYS A 415 -23.23 -9.43 3.84
N THR A 416 -22.33 -8.47 3.64
CA THR A 416 -21.17 -8.24 4.52
C THR A 416 -21.45 -7.34 5.71
N LEU A 417 -22.53 -6.53 5.67
CA LEU A 417 -22.90 -5.54 6.70
C LEU A 417 -21.82 -4.48 7.02
N LYS A 418 -20.69 -4.48 6.31
CA LYS A 418 -19.62 -3.47 6.38
C LYS A 418 -20.17 -2.09 6.03
N ILE A 419 -19.80 -1.08 6.81
CA ILE A 419 -20.19 0.31 6.59
C ILE A 419 -19.54 0.82 5.30
N CYS A 420 -20.30 1.47 4.42
CA CYS A 420 -19.80 2.10 3.20
C CYS A 420 -20.08 3.61 3.13
N ALA A 421 -20.89 4.16 4.03
CA ALA A 421 -20.98 5.58 4.33
C ALA A 421 -21.33 5.79 5.81
N ASN A 422 -20.68 6.74 6.45
CA ASN A 422 -20.96 7.16 7.83
C ASN A 422 -20.52 8.61 8.01
N HIS A 423 -21.47 9.54 7.96
CA HIS A 423 -21.20 10.97 8.18
C HIS A 423 -22.43 11.71 8.67
N ALA A 424 -22.21 12.79 9.43
CA ALA A 424 -23.28 13.70 9.82
C ALA A 424 -23.86 14.43 8.58
N LEU A 425 -25.18 14.65 8.56
CA LEU A 425 -25.81 15.52 7.57
C LEU A 425 -25.51 16.98 7.92
N SER A 426 -24.42 17.53 7.39
CA SER A 426 -23.99 18.89 7.70
C SER A 426 -24.78 19.93 6.90
N PRO A 427 -25.17 21.08 7.48
CA PRO A 427 -25.84 22.18 6.79
C PRO A 427 -25.10 22.72 5.57
N ALA A 428 -23.78 22.53 5.50
CA ALA A 428 -22.95 22.95 4.38
C ALA A 428 -22.96 21.98 3.18
N MET A 429 -23.55 20.78 3.32
CA MET A 429 -23.62 19.80 2.24
C MET A 429 -24.62 20.24 1.17
N ALA A 430 -24.34 19.99 -0.10
CA ALA A 430 -25.25 20.29 -1.19
C ALA A 430 -25.35 19.09 -2.14
N LEU A 431 -26.57 18.59 -2.34
CA LEU A 431 -26.85 17.60 -3.36
C LEU A 431 -26.82 18.27 -4.74
N ARG A 432 -26.08 17.68 -5.67
CA ARG A 432 -26.01 18.09 -7.08
C ARG A 432 -26.50 16.96 -7.97
N GLU A 433 -27.16 17.32 -9.05
CA GLU A 433 -27.57 16.38 -10.08
C GLU A 433 -26.35 15.78 -10.77
N ASN A 434 -26.39 14.49 -11.07
CA ASN A 434 -25.34 13.84 -11.85
C ASN A 434 -25.68 13.96 -13.34
N ALA A 435 -24.78 14.51 -14.15
CA ALA A 435 -25.00 14.67 -15.58
C ALA A 435 -25.29 13.30 -16.23
N GLY A 436 -26.46 13.18 -16.87
CA GLY A 436 -26.89 11.95 -17.53
C GLY A 436 -27.60 10.93 -16.63
N SER A 437 -28.04 11.29 -15.42
CA SER A 437 -28.88 10.44 -14.58
C SER A 437 -29.91 11.25 -13.79
N ASP A 438 -31.19 10.96 -14.00
CA ASP A 438 -32.34 11.47 -13.23
C ASP A 438 -32.51 10.81 -11.84
N ARG A 439 -31.86 9.66 -11.64
CA ARG A 439 -31.94 8.83 -10.42
C ARG A 439 -30.69 8.83 -9.55
N SER A 440 -29.82 9.85 -9.69
CA SER A 440 -28.57 9.93 -8.93
C SER A 440 -28.28 11.32 -8.39
N TRP A 441 -27.70 11.39 -7.19
CA TRP A 441 -27.22 12.63 -6.54
C TRP A 441 -25.74 12.55 -6.21
N VAL A 442 -25.05 13.69 -6.25
CA VAL A 442 -23.63 13.85 -5.94
C VAL A 442 -23.45 14.89 -4.83
N TRP A 443 -22.61 14.60 -3.83
CA TRP A 443 -22.25 15.57 -2.78
C TRP A 443 -20.85 15.34 -2.23
N PHE A 444 -20.37 16.29 -1.43
CA PHE A 444 -19.14 16.16 -0.67
C PHE A 444 -19.44 15.88 0.80
N ALA A 445 -18.71 14.95 1.41
CA ALA A 445 -18.86 14.59 2.81
C ALA A 445 -17.50 14.33 3.49
N GLN A 446 -17.44 14.65 4.79
CA GLN A 446 -16.41 14.15 5.70
C GLN A 446 -16.88 12.79 6.24
N ASP A 447 -16.45 11.72 5.60
CA ASP A 447 -16.94 10.37 5.80
C ASP A 447 -16.00 9.52 6.65
N TYR A 448 -16.59 8.71 7.54
CA TYR A 448 -15.92 7.86 8.52
C TYR A 448 -16.20 6.36 8.30
N ALA A 449 -16.58 5.93 7.09
CA ALA A 449 -16.90 4.53 6.85
C ALA A 449 -15.70 3.58 6.98
N GLU A 450 -14.47 4.07 6.78
CA GLU A 450 -13.22 3.27 6.81
C GLU A 450 -12.47 3.42 8.15
N GLY A 451 -13.09 3.99 9.19
CA GLY A 451 -12.46 4.21 10.50
C GLY A 451 -11.54 5.44 10.58
N GLU A 452 -11.36 6.18 9.48
CA GLU A 452 -10.68 7.48 9.44
C GLU A 452 -11.56 8.54 8.75
N LEU A 453 -11.48 9.78 9.23
CA LEU A 453 -12.19 10.92 8.64
C LEU A 453 -11.57 11.26 7.28
N SER A 454 -12.37 11.15 6.21
CA SER A 454 -11.93 11.38 4.83
C SER A 454 -12.86 12.33 4.09
N ASN A 455 -12.30 13.25 3.30
CA ASN A 455 -13.10 14.16 2.45
C ASN A 455 -13.40 13.50 1.12
N ASP A 456 -14.62 13.00 0.97
CA ASP A 456 -15.06 12.22 -0.19
C ASP A 456 -16.10 12.95 -1.02
N MET A 457 -16.00 12.78 -2.35
CA MET A 457 -17.07 13.12 -3.28
C MET A 457 -17.84 11.83 -3.56
N LEU A 458 -19.09 11.80 -3.11
CA LEU A 458 -19.97 10.63 -3.16
C LEU A 458 -21.02 10.83 -4.23
N ALA A 459 -21.38 9.75 -4.90
CA ALA A 459 -22.58 9.69 -5.72
C ALA A 459 -23.45 8.53 -5.26
N ILE A 460 -24.75 8.75 -5.15
CA ILE A 460 -25.72 7.71 -4.80
C ILE A 460 -26.72 7.55 -5.94
N ARG A 461 -27.07 6.31 -6.27
CA ARG A 461 -28.03 5.96 -7.31
C ARG A 461 -29.15 5.12 -6.74
N PHE A 462 -30.38 5.45 -7.13
CA PHE A 462 -31.59 4.74 -6.74
C PHE A 462 -32.19 3.95 -7.92
N ALA A 463 -33.17 3.09 -7.62
CA ALA A 463 -33.83 2.27 -8.65
C ALA A 463 -34.54 3.15 -9.72
N ASN A 464 -35.27 4.17 -9.28
CA ASN A 464 -36.06 5.08 -10.10
C ASN A 464 -35.88 6.54 -9.64
N SER A 465 -36.37 7.49 -10.44
CA SER A 465 -36.29 8.93 -10.19
C SER A 465 -37.12 9.37 -8.99
N GLU A 466 -38.30 8.77 -8.76
CA GLU A 466 -39.14 9.05 -7.58
C GLU A 466 -38.41 8.78 -6.26
N ASN A 467 -37.68 7.66 -6.16
CA ASN A 467 -36.88 7.33 -4.98
C ASN A 467 -35.72 8.31 -4.80
N ALA A 468 -35.10 8.75 -5.90
CA ALA A 468 -34.06 9.77 -5.84
C ALA A 468 -34.60 11.11 -5.32
N LEU A 469 -35.80 11.53 -5.74
CA LEU A 469 -36.44 12.74 -5.24
C LEU A 469 -36.80 12.62 -3.75
N LYS A 470 -37.42 11.51 -3.34
CA LYS A 470 -37.70 11.24 -1.91
C LYS A 470 -36.45 11.30 -1.04
N PHE A 471 -35.34 10.74 -1.52
CA PHE A 471 -34.06 10.84 -0.82
C PHE A 471 -33.59 12.30 -0.70
N LYS A 472 -33.69 13.09 -1.77
CA LYS A 472 -33.29 14.51 -1.75
C LYS A 472 -34.13 15.31 -0.75
N ASP A 473 -35.44 15.10 -0.72
CA ASP A 473 -36.34 15.81 0.18
C ASP A 473 -36.00 15.51 1.65
N GLU A 474 -35.80 14.25 2.01
CA GLU A 474 -35.41 13.86 3.37
C GLU A 474 -33.98 14.30 3.70
N PHE A 475 -33.06 14.30 2.72
CA PHE A 475 -31.69 14.77 2.92
C PHE A 475 -31.67 16.27 3.26
N GLU A 476 -32.38 17.10 2.49
CA GLU A 476 -32.44 18.55 2.74
C GLU A 476 -33.20 18.88 4.04
N LYS A 477 -34.28 18.13 4.34
CA LYS A 477 -35.01 18.24 5.61
C LYS A 477 -34.11 17.99 6.82
N TYR A 478 -33.38 16.86 6.86
CA TYR A 478 -32.56 16.52 8.02
C TYR A 478 -31.22 17.27 8.07
N LYS A 479 -30.70 17.71 6.92
CA LYS A 479 -29.60 18.67 6.85
C LYS A 479 -29.99 20.00 7.49
N THR A 480 -31.18 20.51 7.20
CA THR A 480 -31.69 21.77 7.78
C THR A 480 -31.97 21.59 9.28
N HIS A 481 -32.59 20.46 9.67
CA HIS A 481 -32.78 20.08 11.07
C HIS A 481 -31.47 20.08 11.87
N ASN A 482 -30.39 19.52 11.32
CA ASN A 482 -29.09 19.55 11.98
C ASN A 482 -28.52 20.97 12.13
N GLY A 483 -28.89 21.90 11.25
CA GLY A 483 -28.47 23.30 11.31
C GLY A 483 -29.24 24.15 12.33
N THR A 484 -30.42 23.71 12.75
CA THR A 484 -31.20 24.39 13.81
C THR A 484 -30.83 23.92 15.22
N LEU A 485 -30.06 22.84 15.34
CA LEU A 485 -29.57 22.35 16.62
C LEU A 485 -28.35 23.16 17.09
N PRO A 486 -28.24 23.44 18.41
CA PRO A 486 -27.11 24.16 18.95
C PRO A 486 -25.81 23.38 18.72
N SER A 487 -24.77 24.07 18.23
CA SER A 487 -23.43 23.50 18.10
C SER A 487 -22.89 23.18 19.50
N SER A 488 -22.26 22.02 19.69
CA SER A 488 -21.76 21.54 20.98
C SER A 488 -20.50 22.29 21.46
N ALA A 489 -20.37 23.56 21.12
CA ALA A 489 -19.36 24.49 21.66
C ALA A 489 -19.87 25.28 22.89
N ASP A 490 -21.17 25.22 23.20
CA ASP A 490 -21.77 25.90 24.36
C ASP A 490 -22.64 24.96 25.21
N ALA A 491 -22.03 23.91 25.78
CA ALA A 491 -22.62 23.20 26.93
C ALA A 491 -21.85 23.65 28.19
N PRO A 492 -22.48 24.41 29.11
CA PRO A 492 -21.80 24.84 30.33
C PRO A 492 -21.62 23.67 31.29
N GLY A 493 -20.42 23.57 31.84
CA GLY A 493 -20.06 22.61 32.88
C GLY A 493 -20.97 22.71 34.10
N ALA A 494 -21.14 21.58 34.75
CA ALA A 494 -21.79 21.51 36.04
C ALA A 494 -21.03 22.38 37.08
N GLY A 495 -21.70 23.43 37.54
CA GLY A 495 -21.58 23.95 38.91
C GLY A 495 -20.67 25.17 39.16
N ALA A 496 -21.28 26.36 39.20
CA ALA A 496 -21.35 27.28 40.36
C ALA A 496 -21.49 28.75 39.91
N GLY A 497 -22.53 29.44 40.39
CA GLY A 497 -22.88 30.85 40.06
C GLY A 497 -21.86 31.86 40.59
N THR A 498 -21.94 33.17 40.34
CA THR A 498 -23.07 34.10 40.13
C THR A 498 -22.51 35.45 39.65
N GLY A 499 -23.30 36.28 38.95
CA GLY A 499 -23.13 37.75 38.95
C GLY A 499 -23.12 38.42 37.58
N ALA A 500 -24.16 39.22 37.32
CA ALA A 500 -24.45 39.94 36.08
C ALA A 500 -23.69 41.28 35.91
N SER A 501 -23.53 41.73 34.66
CA SER A 501 -23.81 43.12 34.20
C SER A 501 -23.56 43.26 32.69
N GLU A 502 -24.49 43.96 32.02
CA GLU A 502 -24.55 44.33 30.60
C GLU A 502 -23.47 45.33 30.15
N ALA A 503 -23.18 45.36 28.83
CA ALA A 503 -23.20 46.57 27.99
C ALA A 503 -22.94 46.25 26.50
N GLU A 504 -23.83 46.73 25.63
CA GLU A 504 -23.80 46.66 24.16
C GLU A 504 -22.78 47.62 23.51
N ALA A 505 -22.31 47.31 22.29
CA ALA A 505 -22.38 48.20 21.11
C ALA A 505 -21.78 47.56 19.84
N LYS A 506 -22.43 47.81 18.70
CA LYS A 506 -22.22 47.25 17.35
C LYS A 506 -21.48 48.28 16.42
N PRO A 507 -21.24 48.03 15.10
CA PRO A 507 -19.93 48.10 14.45
C PRO A 507 -19.77 49.22 13.40
N SER A 508 -18.61 49.36 12.77
CA SER A 508 -18.48 50.05 11.48
C SER A 508 -17.47 49.41 10.53
N ALA A 509 -17.81 49.51 9.25
CA ALA A 509 -17.23 48.85 8.09
C ALA A 509 -15.93 49.49 7.56
N ASP A 510 -15.27 48.71 6.71
CA ASP A 510 -14.96 49.04 5.31
C ASP A 510 -13.54 49.39 4.83
N LEU A 511 -13.27 48.84 3.63
CA LEU A 511 -12.35 49.22 2.54
C LEU A 511 -10.96 48.56 2.42
N ALA A 512 -10.89 47.63 1.45
CA ALA A 512 -9.74 47.43 0.54
C ALA A 512 -9.86 48.39 -0.68
N PRO A 513 -8.82 48.60 -1.52
CA PRO A 513 -8.60 47.67 -2.65
C PRO A 513 -7.13 47.53 -3.17
N ALA A 514 -7.03 46.79 -4.27
CA ALA A 514 -5.89 46.09 -4.89
C ALA A 514 -4.88 46.89 -5.75
N ALA A 515 -3.84 46.17 -6.19
CA ALA A 515 -2.62 46.56 -6.91
C ALA A 515 -2.78 46.61 -8.48
N PRO A 516 -1.69 46.51 -9.31
CA PRO A 516 -0.81 47.60 -9.78
C PRO A 516 -0.74 47.69 -11.33
N ALA A 517 -0.10 48.74 -11.87
CA ALA A 517 0.33 48.79 -13.29
C ALA A 517 1.57 49.67 -13.50
N ALA A 518 2.45 49.23 -14.40
CA ALA A 518 3.54 49.96 -15.07
C ALA A 518 3.43 49.63 -16.59
N PRO A 519 4.26 50.13 -17.54
CA PRO A 519 5.34 51.13 -17.47
C PRO A 519 5.31 52.17 -18.64
N THR A 520 6.24 53.12 -18.65
CA THR A 520 7.10 53.59 -19.79
C THR A 520 7.55 55.04 -19.61
N VAL A 521 8.81 55.35 -19.96
CA VAL A 521 9.26 56.45 -20.84
C VAL A 521 10.80 56.40 -20.96
N ALA A 522 11.26 56.86 -22.13
CA ALA A 522 12.52 56.62 -22.82
C ALA A 522 13.78 57.38 -22.34
N ALA A 523 14.92 56.90 -22.85
CA ALA A 523 16.26 57.47 -22.78
C ALA A 523 16.50 58.61 -23.80
N PRO A 524 17.64 59.32 -23.69
CA PRO A 524 18.36 59.79 -24.86
C PRO A 524 19.80 59.24 -24.93
N ALA A 525 20.30 59.20 -26.16
CA ALA A 525 21.60 58.70 -26.58
C ALA A 525 22.73 59.73 -26.41
N THR A 526 23.95 59.22 -26.23
CA THR A 526 25.20 59.86 -26.65
C THR A 526 26.13 58.79 -27.25
N ALA A 527 26.76 59.16 -28.35
CA ALA A 527 27.58 58.32 -29.23
C ALA A 527 29.03 58.24 -28.78
N GLU A 528 29.64 57.05 -28.93
CA GLU A 528 30.90 56.79 -29.65
C GLU A 528 31.01 55.29 -29.96
#